data_AF-A0A4R4S1D0-F1
#
_entry.id   AF-A0A4R4S1D0-F1
#
_cell.length_a   1.000
_cell.length_b   1.000
_cell.length_c   1.000
_cell.angle_alpha   90.00
_cell.angle_beta   90.00
_cell.angle_gamma   90.00
#
_symmetry.space_group_name_H-M   'P 1'
#
loop_
_entity.id
_entity.type
_entity.pdbx_description
1 polymer ?
#
loop_
_entity_poly.entity_id
_entity_poly.type
_entity_poly.pdbx_seq_one_letter_code
_entity_poly.pdbx_strand_id
1 'polypeptide(L)'
;MLKGFKDFIMRGNVVDLAVGVVIGAAFTGVVTQLTKSFLDPLIRVFVLLITGSDKGLAGTAPKFRGIAFDWIAFVNAVITFLLTAAALYFLVVYPMNKLAERRKRGEEPPPSAPSEEVKLLTEIRDALVAAGHTTPGQQRGALDDVLGHNPEPPAAR
;
A
#
# COMPACT_ATOMS: atom_id res chain seq x y z
N MET A 1 14.20 -3.11 -30.56
CA MET A 1 14.57 -3.34 -29.15
C MET A 1 14.35 -2.08 -28.29
N LEU A 2 15.12 -0.99 -28.45
CA LEU A 2 14.98 0.24 -27.65
C LEU A 2 13.58 0.90 -27.70
N LYS A 3 12.93 0.91 -28.86
CA LYS A 3 11.56 1.46 -29.00
C LYS A 3 10.53 0.64 -28.22
N GLY A 4 10.58 -0.69 -28.32
CA GLY A 4 9.70 -1.59 -27.56
C GLY A 4 9.98 -1.59 -26.05
N PHE A 5 11.23 -1.35 -25.63
CA PHE A 5 11.58 -1.16 -24.21
C PHE A 5 11.03 0.16 -23.66
N LYS A 6 11.12 1.26 -24.44
CA LYS A 6 10.49 2.53 -24.10
C LYS A 6 8.97 2.38 -23.98
N ASP A 7 8.32 1.72 -24.94
CA ASP A 7 6.86 1.51 -24.92
C ASP A 7 6.42 0.60 -23.77
N PHE A 8 7.28 -0.30 -23.29
CA PHE A 8 7.06 -1.12 -22.11
C PHE A 8 7.16 -0.31 -20.80
N ILE A 9 8.19 0.52 -20.65
CA ILE A 9 8.36 1.38 -19.47
C ILE A 9 7.32 2.49 -19.43
N MET A 10 6.92 3.05 -20.58
CA MET A 10 5.89 4.09 -20.67
C MET A 10 4.50 3.59 -20.25
N ARG A 11 4.34 2.28 -20.02
CA ARG A 11 3.17 1.72 -19.34
C ARG A 11 3.25 2.13 -17.86
N GLY A 12 2.65 3.26 -17.51
CA GLY A 12 2.86 4.00 -16.25
C GLY A 12 2.92 3.17 -14.95
N ASN A 13 2.12 2.10 -14.86
CA ASN A 13 2.14 1.17 -13.73
C ASN A 13 3.52 0.51 -13.47
N VAL A 14 4.36 0.35 -14.49
CA VAL A 14 5.70 -0.27 -14.37
C VAL A 14 6.70 0.70 -13.74
N VAL A 15 6.65 1.98 -14.11
CA VAL A 15 7.56 3.01 -13.59
C VAL A 15 7.31 3.25 -12.12
N ASP A 16 6.04 3.42 -11.73
CA ASP A 16 5.69 3.69 -10.32
C ASP A 16 6.07 2.50 -9.42
N LEU A 17 5.85 1.27 -9.89
CA LEU A 17 6.29 0.07 -9.20
C LEU A 17 7.81 0.01 -9.08
N ALA A 18 8.53 0.25 -10.19
CA ALA A 18 9.99 0.21 -10.20
C ALA A 18 10.60 1.25 -9.26
N VAL A 19 10.08 2.48 -9.27
CA VAL A 19 10.52 3.56 -8.37
C VAL A 19 10.26 3.18 -6.91
N GLY A 20 9.07 2.64 -6.60
CA GLY A 20 8.75 2.19 -5.25
C GLY A 20 9.71 1.12 -4.72
N VAL A 21 10.05 0.12 -5.54
CA VAL A 21 10.99 -0.95 -5.17
C VAL A 21 12.41 -0.42 -4.94
N VAL A 22 12.90 0.45 -5.84
CA VAL A 22 14.26 1.01 -5.74
C VAL A 22 14.39 1.90 -4.50
N ILE A 23 13.42 2.77 -4.24
CA ILE A 23 13.42 3.63 -3.05
C ILE A 23 13.32 2.78 -1.78
N GLY A 24 12.46 1.76 -1.76
CA GLY A 24 12.33 0.84 -0.63
C GLY A 24 13.63 0.10 -0.29
N ALA A 25 14.34 -0.39 -1.32
CA ALA A 25 15.63 -1.04 -1.17
C ALA A 25 16.70 -0.07 -0.65
N ALA A 26 16.79 1.14 -1.23
CA ALA A 26 17.74 2.16 -0.81
C ALA A 26 17.53 2.58 0.65
N PHE A 27 16.27 2.82 1.05
CA PHE A 27 15.92 3.19 2.42
C PHE A 27 16.26 2.08 3.43
N THR A 28 15.92 0.83 3.12
CA THR A 28 16.29 -0.33 3.95
C THR A 28 17.81 -0.44 4.11
N GLY A 29 18.57 -0.15 3.05
CA GLY A 29 20.03 -0.06 3.09
C GLY A 29 20.55 0.98 4.09
N VAL A 30 19.95 2.18 4.11
CA VAL A 30 20.31 3.25 5.06
C VAL A 30 20.05 2.83 6.51
N VAL A 31 18.88 2.27 6.81
CA VAL A 31 18.55 1.84 8.18
C VAL A 31 19.41 0.65 8.62
N THR A 32 19.68 -0.27 7.71
CA THR A 32 20.58 -1.40 7.98
C THR A 32 21.98 -0.90 8.28
N GLN A 33 22.50 0.05 7.51
CA GLN A 33 23.81 0.63 7.74
C GLN A 33 23.86 1.42 9.05
N LEU A 34 22.82 2.19 9.37
CA LEU A 34 22.70 2.87 10.66
C LEU A 34 22.79 1.86 11.82
N THR A 35 22.06 0.76 11.71
CA THR A 35 22.04 -0.25 12.78
C THR A 35 23.41 -0.93 12.91
N LYS A 36 24.02 -1.31 11.79
CA LYS A 36 25.36 -1.91 11.76
C LYS A 36 26.48 -0.97 12.23
N SER A 37 26.42 0.30 11.86
CA SER A 37 27.48 1.27 12.17
C SER A 37 27.38 1.84 13.58
N PHE A 38 26.19 1.91 14.16
CA PHE A 38 25.99 2.53 15.47
C PHE A 38 25.50 1.54 16.53
N LEU A 39 24.51 0.70 16.21
CA LEU A 39 23.92 -0.21 17.19
C LEU A 39 24.80 -1.43 17.46
N ASP A 40 25.37 -2.07 16.44
CA ASP A 40 26.30 -3.19 16.64
C ASP A 40 27.47 -2.83 17.57
N PRO A 41 28.20 -1.72 17.38
CA PRO A 41 29.28 -1.36 18.30
C PRO A 41 28.76 -1.03 19.70
N LEU A 42 27.58 -0.41 19.84
CA LEU A 42 26.99 -0.16 21.16
C LEU A 42 26.64 -1.46 21.90
N ILE A 43 26.03 -2.41 21.19
CA ILE A 43 25.73 -3.75 21.73
C ILE A 43 27.03 -4.47 22.10
N ARG A 44 28.07 -4.37 21.26
CA ARG A 44 29.41 -4.95 21.55
C ARG A 44 30.02 -4.39 22.82
N VAL A 45 30.02 -3.07 22.97
CA VAL A 45 30.57 -2.41 24.17
C VAL A 45 29.79 -2.81 25.42
N PHE A 46 28.46 -2.87 25.32
CA PHE A 46 27.62 -3.30 26.45
C PHE A 46 27.91 -4.75 26.87
N VAL A 47 28.05 -5.66 25.90
CA VAL A 47 28.40 -7.05 26.16
C VAL A 47 29.80 -7.19 26.73
N LEU A 48 30.78 -6.43 26.22
CA LEU A 48 32.15 -6.38 26.76
C LEU A 48 32.15 -5.92 28.22
N LEU A 49 31.36 -4.90 28.57
CA LEU A 49 31.28 -4.36 29.93
C LEU A 49 30.73 -5.38 30.92
N ILE A 50 29.77 -6.20 30.49
CA ILE A 50 29.11 -7.21 31.34
C ILE A 50 29.95 -8.49 31.46
N THR A 51 30.64 -8.89 30.38
CA THR A 51 31.29 -10.21 30.30
C THR A 51 32.82 -10.16 30.42
N GLY A 52 33.43 -8.97 30.34
CA GLY A 52 34.89 -8.77 30.39
C GLY A 52 35.67 -9.41 29.23
N SER A 53 34.98 -9.94 28.21
CA SER A 53 35.61 -10.66 27.09
C SER A 53 35.70 -9.80 25.84
N ASP A 54 36.95 -9.57 25.38
CA ASP A 54 37.31 -8.80 24.18
C ASP A 54 36.85 -9.43 22.85
N LYS A 55 36.51 -10.73 22.87
CA LYS A 55 36.35 -11.57 21.67
C LYS A 55 35.13 -11.22 20.77
N GLY A 56 34.50 -10.07 20.99
CA GLY A 56 33.39 -9.56 20.18
C GLY A 56 32.15 -10.48 20.16
N LEU A 57 31.24 -10.24 19.22
CA LEU A 57 30.02 -11.05 19.02
C LEU A 57 30.31 -12.54 18.84
N ALA A 58 31.47 -12.89 18.27
CA ALA A 58 31.84 -14.28 17.99
C ALA A 58 32.30 -15.06 19.25
N GLY A 59 32.78 -14.36 20.29
CA GLY A 59 33.29 -14.97 21.51
C GLY A 59 32.25 -15.25 22.59
N THR A 60 31.05 -14.68 22.45
CA THR A 60 29.95 -14.73 23.43
C THR A 60 28.83 -15.67 23.01
N ALA A 61 28.90 -16.22 21.80
CA ALA A 61 28.03 -17.30 21.35
C ALA A 61 28.27 -18.55 22.24
N PRO A 62 27.32 -18.96 23.08
CA PRO A 62 27.46 -20.19 23.86
C PRO A 62 27.62 -21.36 22.88
N LYS A 63 28.74 -22.06 22.99
CA LYS A 63 29.00 -23.25 22.17
C LYS A 63 28.25 -24.42 22.78
N PHE A 64 27.13 -24.81 22.16
CA PHE A 64 26.45 -26.05 22.50
C PHE A 64 27.03 -27.16 21.63
N ARG A 65 27.72 -28.13 22.26
CA ARG A 65 28.33 -29.28 21.56
C ARG A 65 29.27 -28.90 20.39
N GLY A 66 30.01 -27.80 20.53
CA GLY A 66 30.95 -27.31 19.51
C GLY A 66 30.32 -26.46 18.40
N ILE A 67 28.99 -26.31 18.37
CA ILE A 67 28.28 -25.44 17.43
C ILE A 67 28.14 -24.05 18.06
N ALA A 68 28.63 -23.01 17.39
CA ALA A 68 28.48 -21.64 17.84
C ALA A 68 27.06 -21.14 17.53
N PHE A 69 26.31 -20.74 18.56
CA PHE A 69 24.97 -20.17 18.40
C PHE A 69 25.02 -18.64 18.55
N ASP A 70 25.01 -17.92 17.43
CA ASP A 70 25.06 -16.45 17.40
C ASP A 70 23.66 -15.85 17.55
N TRP A 71 23.08 -15.99 18.75
CA TRP A 71 21.80 -15.37 19.09
C TRP A 71 21.84 -13.84 19.09
N ILE A 72 23.04 -13.26 19.25
CA ILE A 72 23.23 -11.80 19.27
C ILE A 72 23.03 -11.23 17.87
N ALA A 73 23.54 -11.89 16.83
CA ALA A 73 23.25 -11.51 15.44
C ALA A 73 21.76 -11.55 15.12
N PHE A 74 21.01 -12.52 15.67
CA PHE A 74 19.56 -12.58 15.52
C PHE A 74 18.86 -11.40 16.21
N VAL A 75 19.21 -11.09 17.46
CA VAL A 75 18.65 -9.95 18.19
C VAL A 75 18.93 -8.64 17.45
N ASN A 76 20.13 -8.49 16.90
CA ASN A 76 20.47 -7.34 16.07
C ASN A 76 19.60 -7.22 14.81
N ALA A 77 19.37 -8.34 14.10
CA ALA A 77 18.47 -8.36 12.95
C ALA A 77 17.04 -7.95 13.33
N VAL A 78 16.54 -8.40 14.48
CA VAL A 78 15.22 -8.00 15.02
C VAL A 78 15.19 -6.50 15.34
N ILE A 79 16.22 -5.95 15.97
CA ILE A 79 16.28 -4.52 16.27
C ILE A 79 16.33 -3.69 14.98
N THR A 80 17.15 -4.11 14.00
CA THR A 80 17.22 -3.47 12.67
C THR A 80 15.84 -3.43 12.01
N PHE A 81 15.11 -4.55 12.05
CA PHE A 81 13.76 -4.66 11.51
C PHE A 81 12.78 -3.71 12.21
N LEU A 82 12.78 -3.69 13.54
CA LEU A 82 11.91 -2.80 14.32
C LEU A 82 12.20 -1.33 14.06
N LEU A 83 13.47 -0.93 13.94
CA LEU A 83 13.86 0.44 13.59
C LEU A 83 13.41 0.80 12.17
N THR A 84 13.56 -0.11 11.22
CA THR A 84 13.11 0.11 9.84
C THR A 84 11.59 0.29 9.78
N ALA A 85 10.85 -0.58 10.46
CA ALA A 85 9.39 -0.51 10.55
C ALA A 85 8.93 0.79 11.24
N ALA A 86 9.59 1.17 12.35
CA ALA A 86 9.29 2.42 13.05
C ALA A 86 9.56 3.64 12.17
N ALA A 87 10.69 3.67 11.46
CA ALA A 87 11.04 4.76 10.57
C ALA A 87 10.03 4.89 9.40
N LEU A 88 9.66 3.78 8.75
CA LEU A 88 8.62 3.77 7.72
C LEU A 88 7.26 4.23 8.26
N TYR A 89 6.89 3.76 9.45
CA TYR A 89 5.63 4.15 10.07
C TYR A 89 5.59 5.66 10.34
N PHE A 90 6.62 6.21 11.00
CA PHE A 90 6.64 7.63 11.37
C PHE A 90 6.84 8.57 10.17
N LEU A 91 7.67 8.21 9.19
CA LEU A 91 7.97 9.09 8.04
C LEU A 91 6.96 8.97 6.89
N VAL A 92 6.33 7.82 6.71
CA VAL A 92 5.45 7.56 5.55
C VAL A 92 4.01 7.34 6.00
N VAL A 93 3.77 6.36 6.85
CA VAL A 93 2.39 5.94 7.19
C VAL A 93 1.67 7.00 8.03
N TYR A 94 2.32 7.54 9.05
CA TYR A 94 1.76 8.55 9.94
C TYR A 94 1.35 9.84 9.23
N PRO A 95 2.21 10.51 8.42
CA PRO A 95 1.80 11.69 7.68
C PRO A 95 0.74 11.39 6.62
N MET A 96 0.80 10.22 5.96
CA MET A 96 -0.22 9.81 5.01
C MET A 96 -1.59 9.61 5.68
N ASN A 97 -1.62 8.98 6.84
CA ASN A 97 -2.85 8.81 7.63
C ASN A 97 -3.38 10.17 8.11
N LYS A 98 -2.51 11.04 8.62
CA LYS A 98 -2.89 12.39 9.06
C LYS A 98 -3.43 13.23 7.90
N LEU A 99 -2.82 13.16 6.72
CA LEU A 99 -3.29 13.83 5.52
C LEU A 99 -4.64 13.28 5.05
N ALA A 100 -4.80 11.95 5.06
CA ALA A 100 -6.07 11.30 4.72
C ALA A 100 -7.20 11.73 5.68
N GLU A 101 -6.91 11.87 6.98
CA GLU A 101 -7.88 12.38 7.95
C GLU A 101 -8.22 13.86 7.74
N ARG A 102 -7.26 14.70 7.32
CA ARG A 102 -7.52 16.12 7.00
C ARG A 102 -8.38 16.26 5.74
N ARG A 103 -8.14 15.43 4.72
CA ARG A 103 -9.01 15.34 3.53
C ARG A 103 -10.43 14.91 3.88
N LYS A 104 -10.60 13.92 4.79
CA LYS A 104 -11.92 13.49 5.26
C LYS A 104 -12.66 14.57 6.06
N ARG A 105 -11.93 15.48 6.72
CA ARG A 105 -12.48 16.62 7.48
C ARG A 105 -12.79 17.85 6.61
N GLY A 106 -12.50 17.82 5.31
CA GLY A 106 -12.82 18.92 4.38
C GLY A 106 -11.92 20.16 4.52
N GLU A 107 -10.79 20.06 5.23
CA GLU A 107 -9.90 21.20 5.53
C GLU A 107 -8.85 21.47 4.43
N GLU A 108 -8.83 20.70 3.35
CA GLU A 108 -7.88 20.89 2.23
C GLU A 108 -8.60 21.27 0.94
N PRO A 109 -8.04 22.20 0.13
CA PRO A 109 -8.59 22.51 -1.18
C PRO A 109 -8.67 21.21 -1.99
N PRO A 110 -9.74 21.03 -2.78
CA PRO A 110 -10.02 19.77 -3.45
C PRO A 110 -8.77 19.30 -4.22
N PRO A 111 -8.46 17.99 -4.19
CA PRO A 111 -7.35 17.47 -4.98
C PRO A 111 -7.55 17.85 -6.45
N SER A 112 -6.43 17.94 -7.18
CA SER A 112 -6.36 18.13 -8.64
C SER A 112 -7.64 17.64 -9.30
N ALA A 113 -8.31 18.54 -10.03
CA ALA A 113 -9.65 18.38 -10.58
C ALA A 113 -9.98 16.91 -10.89
N PRO A 114 -11.16 16.40 -10.49
CA PRO A 114 -11.55 15.02 -10.77
C PRO A 114 -11.17 14.67 -12.20
N SER A 115 -10.51 13.53 -12.39
CA SER A 115 -10.07 13.12 -13.72
C SER A 115 -11.23 13.28 -14.70
N GLU A 116 -10.93 13.61 -15.95
CA GLU A 116 -11.98 13.83 -16.96
C GLU A 116 -12.97 12.66 -16.99
N GLU A 117 -12.49 11.45 -16.71
CA GLU A 117 -13.28 10.24 -16.55
C GLU A 117 -14.22 10.29 -15.33
N VAL A 118 -13.77 10.71 -14.15
CA VAL A 118 -14.64 10.90 -12.98
C VAL A 118 -15.66 12.01 -13.23
N LYS A 119 -15.26 13.08 -13.94
CA LYS A 119 -16.17 14.16 -14.34
C LYS A 119 -17.23 13.66 -15.32
N LEU A 120 -16.82 12.91 -16.35
CA LEU A 120 -17.71 12.30 -17.32
C LEU A 120 -18.66 11.28 -16.66
N LEU A 121 -18.17 10.47 -15.73
CA LEU A 121 -18.99 9.53 -14.96
C LEU A 121 -20.00 10.26 -14.05
N THR A 122 -19.61 11.43 -13.52
CA THR A 122 -20.52 12.29 -12.75
C THR A 122 -21.60 12.87 -13.67
N GLU A 123 -21.23 13.38 -14.85
CA GLU A 123 -22.16 13.89 -15.86
C GLU A 123 -23.10 12.78 -16.37
N ILE A 124 -22.61 11.56 -16.61
CA ILE A 124 -23.41 10.40 -17.00
C ILE A 124 -24.38 10.00 -15.87
N ARG A 125 -23.91 9.95 -14.62
CA ARG A 125 -24.78 9.68 -13.46
C ARG A 125 -25.88 10.73 -13.37
N ASP A 126 -25.52 12.00 -13.47
CA ASP A 126 -26.47 13.10 -13.35
C ASP A 126 -27.47 13.08 -14.52
N ALA A 127 -27.02 12.75 -15.74
CA ALA A 127 -27.88 12.53 -16.89
C ALA A 127 -28.82 11.33 -16.70
N LEU A 128 -28.36 10.23 -16.11
CA LEU A 128 -29.19 9.04 -15.83
C LEU A 128 -30.21 9.28 -14.71
N VAL A 129 -29.84 10.03 -13.67
CA VAL A 129 -30.73 10.43 -12.59
C VAL A 129 -31.76 11.44 -13.10
N ALA A 130 -31.35 12.41 -13.91
CA ALA A 130 -32.25 13.39 -14.54
C ALA A 130 -33.18 12.74 -15.58
N ALA A 131 -32.71 11.71 -16.30
CA ALA A 131 -33.51 10.93 -17.23
C ALA A 131 -34.47 9.94 -16.52
N GLY A 132 -34.42 9.85 -15.19
CA GLY A 132 -35.39 9.13 -14.36
C GLY A 132 -35.66 7.70 -14.84
N HIS A 133 -34.73 6.77 -14.61
CA HIS A 133 -34.88 5.31 -14.76
C HIS A 133 -36.19 4.79 -15.39
N THR A 134 -36.39 4.99 -16.69
CA THR A 134 -37.31 4.16 -17.47
C THR A 134 -36.62 2.82 -17.68
N THR A 135 -36.88 1.89 -16.76
CA THR A 135 -36.38 0.52 -16.90
C THR A 135 -36.97 -0.05 -18.20
N PRO A 136 -36.22 -0.79 -19.05
CA PRO A 136 -36.72 -1.33 -20.31
C PRO A 136 -38.02 -2.15 -20.20
N GLY A 137 -38.33 -2.69 -19.02
CA GLY A 137 -39.61 -3.34 -18.72
C GLY A 137 -40.80 -2.39 -18.60
N GLN A 138 -40.60 -1.16 -18.13
CA GLN A 138 -41.66 -0.16 -17.98
C GLN A 138 -42.01 0.52 -19.31
N GLN A 139 -41.03 0.62 -20.21
CA GLN A 139 -41.27 1.06 -21.59
C GLN A 139 -42.06 0.00 -22.39
N ARG A 140 -41.87 -1.31 -22.12
CA ARG A 140 -42.72 -2.37 -22.70
C ARG A 140 -44.15 -2.32 -22.19
N GLY A 141 -44.36 -2.15 -20.88
CA GLY A 141 -45.72 -2.02 -20.31
C GLY A 141 -46.49 -0.82 -20.87
N ALA A 142 -45.83 0.33 -21.01
CA ALA A 142 -46.44 1.53 -21.60
C ALA A 142 -46.74 1.37 -23.11
N LEU A 143 -45.96 0.57 -23.84
CA LEU A 143 -46.22 0.26 -25.24
C LEU A 143 -47.36 -0.76 -25.38
N ASP A 144 -47.46 -1.76 -24.51
CA ASP A 144 -48.52 -2.77 -24.51
C ASP A 144 -49.89 -2.18 -24.12
N ASP A 145 -49.92 -1.21 -23.17
CA ASP A 145 -51.13 -0.44 -22.82
C ASP A 145 -51.64 0.41 -23.98
N VAL A 146 -50.73 1.01 -24.77
CA VAL A 146 -51.08 1.79 -25.97
C VAL A 146 -51.50 0.88 -27.13
N LEU A 147 -50.94 -0.33 -27.22
CA LEU A 147 -51.29 -1.33 -28.24
C LEU A 147 -52.52 -2.18 -27.87
N GLY A 148 -53.11 -1.96 -26.69
CA GLY A 148 -54.37 -2.60 -26.27
C GLY A 148 -54.25 -4.11 -26.02
N HIS A 149 -53.05 -4.63 -25.75
CA HIS A 149 -52.86 -6.04 -25.42
C HIS A 149 -53.11 -6.26 -23.93
N ASN A 150 -54.39 -6.42 -23.55
CA ASN A 150 -54.76 -6.99 -22.26
C ASN A 150 -54.66 -8.51 -22.36
N PRO A 151 -53.66 -9.19 -21.74
CA PRO A 151 -53.76 -10.63 -21.57
C PRO A 151 -54.90 -10.90 -20.58
N GLU A 152 -56.00 -11.43 -21.09
CA GLU A 152 -57.10 -11.95 -20.27
C GLU A 152 -56.54 -12.89 -19.19
N PRO A 153 -56.89 -12.71 -17.91
CA PRO A 153 -56.44 -13.64 -16.87
C PRO A 153 -57.06 -15.02 -17.13
N PRO A 154 -56.29 -16.11 -17.04
CA PRO A 154 -56.81 -17.44 -17.30
C PRO A 154 -57.93 -17.76 -16.31
N ALA A 155 -59.10 -18.12 -16.85
CA ALA A 155 -60.28 -18.50 -16.09
C ALA A 155 -59.92 -19.59 -15.07
N ALA A 156 -60.17 -19.31 -13.79
CA ALA A 156 -60.04 -20.26 -12.71
C ALA A 156 -60.92 -21.49 -13.01
N ARG A 157 -60.28 -22.65 -13.12
CA ARG A 157 -60.94 -23.96 -13.06
C ARG A 157 -60.65 -24.58 -11.71
#